data_AF-A0A8T4VF56-F1
#
_entry.id   AF-A0A8T4VF56-F1
#
_cell.length_a   1.000
_cell.length_b   1.000
_cell.length_c   1.000
_cell.angle_alpha   90.00
_cell.angle_beta   90.00
_cell.angle_gamma   90.00
#
_symmetry.space_group_name_H-M   'P 1'
#
loop_
_entity.id
_entity.type
_entity.pdbx_description
1 polymer ?
#
loop_
_entity_poly.entity_id
_entity_poly.type
_entity_poly.pdbx_seq_one_letter_code
_entity_poly.pdbx_strand_id
1 'polypeptide(L)'
;MEKKYHIPVSVQNDAKCFALGEKSADHGKKFKNIVAVTISTGLRAGIIINEKLYVGYNGGAGEFGEMTFKDQNAEYYCAGKYFIKKYNKSGEELFKEANQNNPKALTIFNEFGHNLGKVLAMVVHAIDPEIIILGGSVSKAYKFFEK
;
A
#
# COMPACT_ATOMS: atom_id res chain seq x y z
N MET A 1 11.46 -16.64 20.92
CA MET A 1 12.70 -15.97 20.46
C MET A 1 13.50 -15.42 21.64
N GLU A 2 12.93 -14.56 22.48
CA GLU A 2 13.64 -13.98 23.64
C GLU A 2 14.26 -15.03 24.57
N LYS A 3 13.50 -16.06 24.98
CA LYS A 3 14.03 -17.17 25.81
C LYS A 3 15.19 -17.94 25.18
N LYS A 4 15.29 -17.95 23.84
CA LYS A 4 16.34 -18.68 23.12
C LYS A 4 17.61 -17.83 23.00
N TYR A 5 17.45 -16.53 22.71
CA TYR A 5 18.55 -15.64 22.37
C TYR A 5 18.95 -14.68 23.49
N HIS A 6 18.19 -14.63 24.60
CA HIS A 6 18.44 -13.78 25.77
C HIS A 6 18.63 -12.29 25.45
N ILE A 7 17.93 -11.82 24.41
CA ILE A 7 17.87 -10.42 24.00
C ILE A 7 16.40 -10.01 23.79
N PRO A 8 16.06 -8.72 23.92
CA PRO A 8 14.73 -8.21 23.61
C PRO A 8 14.34 -8.51 22.16
N VAL A 9 13.11 -8.98 21.92
CA VAL A 9 12.60 -9.25 20.57
C VAL A 9 11.22 -8.62 20.40
N SER A 10 11.11 -7.77 19.38
CA SER A 10 9.82 -7.21 18.96
C SER A 10 9.36 -7.89 17.66
N VAL A 11 8.05 -8.16 17.57
CA VAL A 11 7.41 -8.69 16.35
C VAL A 11 6.38 -7.68 15.88
N GLN A 12 6.40 -7.39 14.59
CA GLN A 12 5.44 -6.48 13.99
C GLN A 12 5.10 -6.90 12.56
N ASN A 13 3.89 -6.54 12.10
CA ASN A 13 3.41 -6.80 10.75
C ASN A 13 4.28 -6.11 9.67
N ASP A 14 4.34 -6.71 8.48
CA ASP A 14 5.16 -6.27 7.34
C ASP A 14 4.91 -4.81 6.92
N ALA A 15 3.67 -4.37 6.78
CA ALA A 15 3.34 -3.00 6.38
C ALA A 15 3.68 -1.98 7.47
N LYS A 16 3.56 -2.37 8.74
CA LYS A 16 3.96 -1.54 9.88
C LYS A 16 5.48 -1.43 9.99
N CYS A 17 6.22 -2.51 9.74
CA CYS A 17 7.67 -2.49 9.59
C CYS A 17 8.11 -1.63 8.41
N PHE A 18 7.40 -1.68 7.28
CA PHE A 18 7.62 -0.80 6.14
C PHE A 18 7.46 0.67 6.53
N ALA A 19 6.37 1.04 7.22
CA ALA A 19 6.18 2.41 7.71
C ALA A 19 7.30 2.90 8.64
N LEU A 20 7.77 2.05 9.56
CA LEU A 20 8.92 2.37 10.42
C LEU A 20 10.21 2.57 9.61
N GLY A 21 10.45 1.72 8.60
CA GLY A 21 11.57 1.86 7.68
C GLY A 21 11.53 3.18 6.92
N GLU A 22 10.37 3.50 6.33
CA GLU A 22 10.16 4.75 5.59
C GLU A 22 10.30 5.99 6.49
N LYS A 23 9.75 5.99 7.72
CA LYS A 23 9.96 7.09 8.68
C LYS A 23 11.44 7.25 9.06
N SER A 24 12.19 6.16 9.10
CA SER A 24 13.62 6.16 9.42
C SER A 24 14.50 6.57 8.23
N ALA A 25 13.97 6.53 7.00
CA ALA A 25 14.66 6.96 5.80
C ALA A 25 14.67 8.49 5.69
N ASP A 26 15.67 9.05 5.00
CA ASP A 26 15.90 10.49 4.97
C ASP A 26 14.71 11.31 4.45
N HIS A 27 13.96 10.79 3.47
CA HIS A 27 12.77 11.45 2.96
C HIS A 27 11.58 11.39 3.92
N GLY A 28 11.49 10.38 4.78
CA GLY A 28 10.41 10.22 5.75
C GLY A 28 10.66 10.94 7.07
N LYS A 29 11.92 11.18 7.45
CA LYS A 29 12.28 11.86 8.72
C LYS A 29 11.59 13.21 8.91
N LYS A 30 11.41 13.98 7.83
CA LYS A 30 10.82 15.33 7.86
C LYS A 30 9.31 15.35 8.19
N PHE A 31 8.62 14.22 8.06
CA PHE A 31 7.18 14.13 8.32
C PHE A 31 6.91 13.47 9.67
N LYS A 32 5.97 14.02 10.43
CA LYS A 32 5.50 13.50 11.71
C LYS A 32 4.32 12.55 11.56
N ASN A 33 3.46 12.78 10.57
CA ASN A 33 2.26 12.01 10.30
C ASN A 33 2.35 11.38 8.90
N ILE A 34 2.55 10.06 8.84
CA ILE A 34 2.78 9.32 7.59
C ILE A 34 1.78 8.17 7.52
N VAL A 35 1.22 7.93 6.34
CA VAL A 35 0.64 6.63 6.00
C VAL A 35 1.51 5.97 4.94
N ALA A 36 2.10 4.83 5.26
CA ALA A 36 2.88 4.05 4.29
C ALA A 36 2.03 2.86 3.82
N VAL A 37 1.71 2.83 2.54
CA VAL A 37 0.84 1.80 1.91
C VAL A 37 1.70 0.87 1.07
N THR A 38 1.58 -0.43 1.29
CA THR A 38 2.22 -1.46 0.46
C THR A 38 1.20 -2.07 -0.48
N ILE A 39 1.53 -2.07 -1.77
CA ILE A 39 0.69 -2.61 -2.84
C ILE A 39 1.47 -3.71 -3.57
N SER A 40 1.14 -4.94 -3.22
CA SER A 40 1.78 -6.14 -3.79
C SER A 40 0.68 -7.15 -4.11
N THR A 41 0.72 -8.36 -3.56
CA THR A 41 -0.41 -9.30 -3.65
C THR A 41 -1.68 -8.77 -2.97
N GLY A 42 -1.53 -7.96 -1.92
CA GLY A 42 -2.61 -7.31 -1.17
C GLY A 42 -2.38 -5.80 -1.03
N LEU A 43 -3.27 -5.14 -0.27
CA LEU A 43 -3.17 -3.71 0.09
C LEU A 43 -3.14 -3.59 1.60
N ARG A 44 -2.01 -3.15 2.15
CA ARG A 44 -1.83 -2.95 3.60
C ARG A 44 -1.20 -1.61 3.89
N ALA A 45 -1.34 -1.12 5.11
CA ALA A 45 -0.68 0.11 5.52
C ALA A 45 -0.14 0.07 6.96
N GLY A 46 0.90 0.87 7.18
CA GLY A 46 1.34 1.30 8.51
C GLY A 46 1.09 2.79 8.68
N ILE A 47 0.71 3.19 9.90
CA ILE A 47 0.35 4.58 10.23
C ILE A 47 1.35 5.10 11.27
N ILE A 48 1.97 6.24 11.00
CA ILE A 48 2.79 7.00 11.94
C ILE A 48 2.00 8.24 12.33
N ILE A 49 1.77 8.47 13.62
CA ILE A 49 1.15 9.68 14.17
C ILE A 49 2.08 10.27 15.20
N ASN A 50 2.40 11.56 15.08
CA ASN A 50 3.35 12.25 15.95
C ASN A 50 4.66 11.45 16.12
N GLU A 51 5.21 11.00 14.99
CA GLU A 51 6.46 10.25 14.87
C GLU A 51 6.45 8.84 15.48
N LYS A 52 5.30 8.36 15.95
CA LYS A 52 5.14 7.04 16.56
C LYS A 52 4.27 6.14 15.70
N LEU A 53 4.65 4.87 15.60
CA LEU A 53 3.82 3.86 14.97
C LEU A 53 2.50 3.69 15.74
N TYR A 54 1.40 3.93 15.04
CA TYR A 54 0.06 3.68 15.54
C TYR A 54 -0.39 2.29 15.10
N VAL A 55 -0.54 1.39 16.08
CA VAL A 55 -0.94 -0.01 15.84
C VAL A 55 -2.43 -0.26 16.10
N GLY A 56 -3.11 0.64 16.80
CA GLY A 56 -4.48 0.45 17.28
C GLY A 56 -4.56 -0.54 18.45
N TYR A 57 -5.73 -0.62 19.11
CA TYR A 57 -5.91 -1.41 20.34
C TYR A 57 -5.53 -2.89 20.18
N ASN A 58 -5.95 -3.53 19.08
CA ASN A 58 -5.67 -4.93 18.78
C ASN A 58 -4.60 -5.13 17.68
N GLY A 59 -3.85 -4.09 17.30
CA GLY A 59 -2.88 -4.18 16.20
C GLY A 59 -3.47 -4.06 14.78
N GLY A 60 -4.79 -3.86 14.66
CA GLY A 60 -5.52 -3.79 13.38
C GLY A 60 -5.55 -2.41 12.71
N ALA A 61 -4.84 -1.40 13.22
CA ALA A 61 -4.77 -0.12 12.52
C ALA A 61 -4.04 -0.28 11.18
N GLY A 62 -4.55 0.38 10.13
CA GLY A 62 -3.95 0.38 8.79
C GLY A 62 -4.44 -0.72 7.85
N GLU A 63 -5.45 -1.52 8.24
CA GLU A 63 -6.06 -2.54 7.37
C GLU A 63 -7.03 -1.92 6.33
N PHE A 64 -6.57 -0.89 5.61
CA PHE A 64 -7.38 -0.18 4.62
C PHE A 64 -7.83 -1.08 3.45
N GLY A 65 -7.11 -2.18 3.20
CA GLY A 65 -7.49 -3.19 2.21
C GLY A 65 -8.84 -3.85 2.49
N GLU A 66 -9.27 -3.90 3.76
CA GLU A 66 -10.53 -4.51 4.18
C GLU A 66 -11.71 -3.54 4.16
N MET A 67 -11.48 -2.26 3.89
CA MET A 67 -12.57 -1.29 3.77
C MET A 67 -13.49 -1.66 2.62
N THR A 68 -14.79 -1.56 2.84
CA THR A 68 -15.80 -1.70 1.78
C THR A 68 -15.54 -0.68 0.67
N PHE A 69 -15.42 -1.17 -0.56
CA PHE A 69 -15.19 -0.36 -1.74
C PHE A 69 -15.90 -0.99 -2.93
N LYS A 70 -16.89 -0.26 -3.47
CA LYS A 70 -17.84 -0.76 -4.46
C LYS A 70 -18.61 -1.98 -3.91
N ASP A 71 -18.63 -3.08 -4.65
CA ASP A 71 -19.27 -4.35 -4.34
C ASP A 71 -18.34 -5.34 -3.60
N GLN A 72 -17.09 -4.94 -3.30
CA GLN A 72 -16.09 -5.76 -2.61
C GLN A 72 -15.31 -4.92 -1.57
N ASN A 73 -14.10 -5.32 -1.20
CA ASN A 73 -13.18 -4.53 -0.40
C ASN A 73 -12.13 -3.80 -1.28
N ALA A 74 -11.41 -2.86 -0.69
CA ALA A 74 -10.37 -2.09 -1.37
C ALA A 74 -9.24 -2.98 -1.92
N GLU A 75 -8.82 -4.03 -1.21
CA GLU A 75 -7.78 -4.96 -1.66
C GLU A 75 -8.17 -5.62 -3.00
N TYR A 76 -9.43 -6.01 -3.18
CA TYR A 76 -9.90 -6.63 -4.42
C TYR A 76 -9.59 -5.77 -5.65
N TYR A 77 -9.79 -4.45 -5.53
CA TYR A 77 -9.67 -3.48 -6.62
C TYR A 77 -8.29 -2.82 -6.74
N CYS A 78 -7.54 -2.78 -5.64
CA CYS A 78 -6.34 -1.93 -5.52
C CYS A 78 -5.09 -2.71 -5.13
N ALA A 79 -5.09 -4.05 -5.27
CA ALA A 79 -3.91 -4.89 -5.10
C ALA A 79 -3.56 -5.67 -6.37
N GLY A 80 -2.38 -6.28 -6.42
CA GLY A 80 -1.91 -7.06 -7.57
C GLY A 80 -2.82 -8.23 -7.96
N LYS A 81 -3.58 -8.79 -7.01
CA LYS A 81 -4.62 -9.79 -7.29
C LYS A 81 -5.73 -9.28 -8.21
N TYR A 82 -5.99 -7.96 -8.24
CA TYR A 82 -6.95 -7.32 -9.14
C TYR A 82 -6.70 -7.71 -10.60
N PHE A 83 -5.44 -7.65 -11.03
CA PHE A 83 -5.05 -7.93 -12.41
C PHE A 83 -5.38 -9.37 -12.82
N ILE A 84 -5.06 -10.32 -11.94
CA ILE A 84 -5.30 -11.75 -12.20
C ILE A 84 -6.81 -12.02 -12.19
N LYS A 85 -7.52 -11.54 -11.17
CA LYS A 85 -8.96 -11.81 -11.02
C LYS A 85 -9.80 -11.21 -12.14
N LYS A 86 -9.44 -10.01 -12.63
CA LYS A 86 -10.26 -9.29 -13.61
C LYS A 86 -9.83 -9.49 -15.06
N TYR A 87 -8.53 -9.71 -15.30
CA TYR A 87 -7.98 -9.78 -16.67
C TYR A 87 -7.21 -11.07 -16.94
N ASN A 88 -7.16 -12.01 -16.00
CA ASN A 88 -6.43 -13.28 -16.11
C ASN A 88 -4.95 -13.11 -16.50
N LYS A 89 -4.34 -12.01 -16.03
CA LYS A 89 -2.91 -11.69 -16.23
C LYS A 89 -2.31 -11.15 -14.95
N SER A 90 -1.05 -11.47 -14.69
CA SER A 90 -0.31 -10.87 -13.57
C SER A 90 -0.02 -9.39 -13.81
N GLY A 91 0.20 -8.65 -12.72
CA GLY A 91 0.66 -7.26 -12.81
C GLY A 91 2.02 -7.13 -13.52
N GLU A 92 2.88 -8.16 -13.45
CA GLU A 92 4.17 -8.17 -14.15
C GLU A 92 4.00 -8.28 -15.67
N GLU A 93 3.13 -9.17 -16.14
CA GLU A 93 2.82 -9.30 -17.58
C GLU A 93 2.23 -8.01 -18.12
N LEU A 94 1.24 -7.43 -17.43
CA LEU A 94 0.66 -6.16 -17.81
C LEU A 94 1.69 -5.02 -17.77
N PHE A 95 2.61 -5.01 -16.82
CA PHE A 95 3.68 -4.03 -16.77
C PHE A 95 4.61 -4.13 -17.98
N LYS A 96 4.98 -5.34 -18.41
CA LYS A 96 5.77 -5.55 -19.64
C LYS A 96 5.02 -5.03 -20.87
N GLU A 97 3.74 -5.34 -20.99
CA GLU A 97 2.89 -4.85 -22.10
C GLU A 97 2.73 -3.32 -22.08
N ALA A 98 2.54 -2.71 -20.91
CA ALA A 98 2.42 -1.26 -20.77
C ALA A 98 3.72 -0.54 -21.16
N ASN A 99 4.90 -1.10 -20.85
CA ASN A 99 6.18 -0.56 -21.32
C ASN A 99 6.34 -0.63 -22.85
N GLN A 100 5.60 -1.51 -23.52
CA GLN A 100 5.53 -1.60 -24.98
C GLN A 100 4.42 -0.73 -25.58
N ASN A 101 3.87 0.21 -24.80
CA ASN A 101 2.74 1.07 -25.18
C ASN A 101 1.47 0.31 -25.58
N ASN A 102 1.24 -0.89 -25.02
CA ASN A 102 0.00 -1.62 -25.28
C ASN A 102 -1.20 -0.83 -24.70
N PRO A 103 -2.16 -0.39 -25.55
CA PRO A 103 -3.24 0.49 -25.11
C PRO A 103 -4.18 -0.19 -24.11
N LYS A 104 -4.35 -1.52 -24.19
CA LYS A 104 -5.17 -2.26 -23.22
C LYS A 104 -4.50 -2.28 -21.85
N ALA A 105 -3.21 -2.59 -21.78
CA ALA A 105 -2.46 -2.60 -20.53
C ALA A 105 -2.43 -1.22 -19.86
N LEU A 106 -2.22 -0.16 -20.66
CA LEU A 106 -2.29 1.22 -20.17
C LEU A 106 -3.66 1.56 -19.61
N THR A 107 -4.74 1.17 -20.29
CA THR A 107 -6.12 1.39 -19.81
C THR A 107 -6.38 0.65 -18.49
N ILE A 108 -5.87 -0.58 -18.34
CA ILE A 108 -6.01 -1.37 -17.12
C ILE A 108 -5.31 -0.69 -15.94
N PHE A 109 -4.07 -0.21 -16.13
CA PHE A 109 -3.38 0.55 -15.09
C PHE A 109 -4.09 1.86 -14.75
N ASN A 110 -4.65 2.55 -15.74
CA ASN A 110 -5.41 3.77 -15.50
C ASN A 110 -6.68 3.50 -14.65
N GLU A 111 -7.40 2.41 -14.94
CA GLU A 111 -8.54 1.99 -14.11
C GLU A 111 -8.11 1.62 -12.69
N PHE A 112 -6.98 0.92 -12.56
CA PHE A 112 -6.38 0.59 -11.27
C PHE A 112 -6.03 1.85 -10.46
N GLY A 113 -5.36 2.81 -11.10
CA GLY A 113 -5.00 4.11 -10.51
C GLY A 113 -6.20 4.89 -10.01
N HIS A 114 -7.26 4.97 -10.83
CA HIS A 114 -8.50 5.64 -10.43
C HIS A 114 -9.15 5.00 -9.19
N ASN A 115 -9.13 3.67 -9.10
CA ASN A 115 -9.65 2.96 -7.92
C ASN A 115 -8.77 3.22 -6.70
N LEU A 116 -7.45 3.10 -6.86
CA LEU A 116 -6.49 3.36 -5.80
C LEU A 116 -6.60 4.80 -5.30
N GLY A 117 -6.69 5.79 -6.18
CA GLY A 117 -6.84 7.20 -5.83
C GLY A 117 -8.07 7.47 -4.96
N LYS A 118 -9.20 6.81 -5.26
CA LYS A 118 -10.40 6.89 -4.41
C LYS A 118 -10.19 6.31 -3.02
N VAL A 119 -9.53 5.15 -2.92
CA VAL A 119 -9.19 4.54 -1.63
C VAL A 119 -8.22 5.42 -0.85
N LEU A 120 -7.20 5.97 -1.50
CA LEU A 120 -6.26 6.89 -0.87
C LEU A 120 -6.94 8.18 -0.40
N ALA A 121 -7.93 8.70 -1.13
CA ALA A 121 -8.75 9.82 -0.67
C ALA A 121 -9.51 9.49 0.62
N MET A 122 -10.05 8.28 0.75
CA MET A 122 -10.68 7.82 2.00
C MET A 122 -9.66 7.76 3.15
N VAL A 123 -8.43 7.32 2.88
CA VAL A 123 -7.33 7.32 3.86
C VAL A 123 -6.97 8.75 4.29
N VAL A 124 -6.89 9.69 3.35
CA VAL A 124 -6.66 11.11 3.65
C VAL A 124 -7.76 11.64 4.55
N HIS A 125 -9.03 11.39 4.24
CA HIS A 125 -10.14 11.84 5.07
C HIS A 125 -10.18 11.20 6.46
N ALA A 126 -9.70 9.96 6.60
CA ALA A 126 -9.71 9.25 7.87
C ALA A 126 -8.54 9.63 8.79
N ILE A 127 -7.36 9.89 8.23
CA ILE A 127 -6.11 10.03 8.99
C ILE A 127 -5.51 11.43 8.91
N ASP A 128 -5.78 12.17 7.83
CA ASP A 128 -5.18 13.47 7.50
C ASP A 128 -3.64 13.48 7.63
N PRO A 129 -2.92 12.60 6.89
CA PRO A 129 -1.47 12.53 6.98
C PRO A 129 -0.78 13.65 6.20
N GLU A 130 0.46 13.98 6.58
CA GLU A 130 1.28 14.93 5.82
C GLU A 130 1.76 14.33 4.49
N ILE A 131 1.88 13.00 4.42
CA ILE A 131 2.27 12.28 3.22
C ILE A 131 1.73 10.84 3.21
N ILE A 132 1.44 10.36 2.02
CA ILE A 132 1.25 8.93 1.74
C ILE A 132 2.47 8.42 0.97
N ILE A 133 3.10 7.35 1.46
CA ILE A 133 4.24 6.70 0.82
C ILE A 133 3.78 5.38 0.23
N LEU A 134 4.01 5.17 -1.07
CA LEU A 134 3.61 3.95 -1.78
C LEU A 134 4.80 3.00 -1.98
N GLY A 135 4.68 1.78 -1.45
CA GLY A 135 5.62 0.69 -1.64
C GLY A 135 4.99 -0.55 -2.28
N GLY A 136 5.75 -1.64 -2.32
CA GLY A 136 5.31 -2.93 -2.86
C GLY A 136 5.64 -3.14 -4.34
N SER A 137 5.34 -4.32 -4.88
CA SER A 137 5.73 -4.68 -6.25
C SER A 137 4.96 -3.91 -7.30
N VAL A 138 3.69 -3.56 -7.03
CA VAL A 138 2.84 -2.83 -7.98
C VAL A 138 3.23 -1.36 -8.08
N SER A 139 3.80 -0.76 -7.03
CA SER A 139 4.22 0.66 -7.06
C SER A 139 5.33 0.92 -8.10
N LYS A 140 6.06 -0.11 -8.55
CA LYS A 140 7.02 0.01 -9.67
C LYS A 140 6.37 0.42 -10.99
N ALA A 141 5.06 0.19 -11.13
CA ALA A 141 4.28 0.57 -12.30
C ALA A 141 3.62 1.96 -12.17
N TYR A 142 3.97 2.75 -11.14
CA TYR A 142 3.32 4.02 -10.80
C TYR A 142 3.16 4.98 -11.98
N LYS A 143 4.15 5.10 -12.86
CA LYS A 143 4.09 5.93 -14.09
C LYS A 143 2.90 5.63 -15.02
N PHE A 144 2.26 4.47 -14.89
CA PHE A 144 1.09 4.09 -15.68
C PHE A 144 -0.24 4.38 -14.98
N PHE A 145 -0.21 4.76 -13.71
CA PHE A 145 -1.39 4.98 -12.88
C PHE A 145 -1.27 6.19 -11.94
N GLU A 146 -0.34 7.11 -12.21
CA GLU A 146 -0.12 8.34 -11.45
C GLU A 146 -1.11 9.47 -11.75
N LYS A 147 -2.15 9.19 -12.56
CA LYS A 147 -3.10 10.19 -13.07
C LYS A 147 -4.34 10.32 -12.21
#